data_AF-A0A1F8FIF2-F1
#
_entry.id   AF-A0A1F8FIF2-F1
#
_cell.length_a   1.000
_cell.length_b   1.000
_cell.length_c   1.000
_cell.angle_alpha   90.00
_cell.angle_beta   90.00
_cell.angle_gamma   90.00
#
_symmetry.space_group_name_H-M   'P 1'
#
loop_
_entity.id
_entity.type
_entity.pdbx_description
1 polymer ?
#
loop_
_entity_poly.entity_id
_entity_poly.type
_entity_poly.pdbx_seq_one_letter_code
_entity_poly.pdbx_strand_id
1 'polypeptide(L)'
;MTTFKNLNIVKDPAKVKVFLNTHADAIFGQKAEIQRVSISVLQAYRDNKSYNITLRYGISAKTIDQKTHLKILAATSSWPVSNKYGYQVGNFIFNNLRRKTAKVKTPEYYAYIAKYNLVIRDYLPGTRLLKIVMRSRSVNAPHISSLMEWLANFQKIKPTADIKRNININCLGSNLKIMERPRLNC
;
A
#
# COMPACT_ATOMS: atom_id res chain seq x y z
N MET A 1 13.51 22.38 -5.23
CA MET A 1 14.38 21.27 -5.69
C MET A 1 14.48 20.08 -4.72
N THR A 2 14.00 20.14 -3.48
CA THR A 2 14.03 19.02 -2.50
C THR A 2 13.17 17.83 -2.92
N THR A 3 12.04 18.08 -3.60
CA THR A 3 11.08 17.07 -4.03
C THR A 3 11.72 15.94 -4.86
N PHE A 4 12.56 16.28 -5.84
CA PHE A 4 13.21 15.27 -6.69
C PHE A 4 14.43 14.60 -6.04
N LYS A 5 15.01 15.17 -4.98
CA LYS A 5 16.11 14.53 -4.23
C LYS A 5 15.63 13.25 -3.55
N ASN A 6 14.45 13.28 -2.93
CA ASN A 6 13.84 12.10 -2.31
C ASN A 6 13.54 10.99 -3.32
N LEU A 7 13.06 11.37 -4.52
CA LEU A 7 12.79 10.44 -5.60
C LEU A 7 14.06 9.67 -6.05
N ASN A 8 15.20 10.36 -6.11
CA ASN A 8 16.47 9.71 -6.47
C ASN A 8 16.93 8.74 -5.37
N ILE A 9 16.75 9.10 -4.09
CA ILE A 9 17.12 8.24 -2.97
C ILE A 9 16.30 6.94 -2.96
N VAL A 10 14.99 7.00 -3.20
CA VAL A 10 14.13 5.80 -3.20
C VAL A 10 14.31 4.91 -4.44
N LYS A 11 15.05 5.38 -5.44
CA LYS A 11 15.37 4.64 -6.68
C LYS A 11 16.79 4.11 -6.71
N ASP A 12 17.61 4.45 -5.72
CA ASP A 12 19.00 4.02 -5.62
C ASP A 12 19.09 2.73 -4.78
N PRO A 13 19.49 1.58 -5.36
CA PRO A 13 19.58 0.32 -4.62
C PRO A 13 20.45 0.37 -3.37
N ALA A 14 21.56 1.12 -3.39
CA ALA A 14 22.47 1.22 -2.26
C ALA A 14 21.84 2.05 -1.13
N LYS A 15 21.17 3.16 -1.46
CA LYS A 15 20.45 3.97 -0.46
C LYS A 15 19.23 3.24 0.09
N VAL A 16 18.51 2.50 -0.76
CA VAL A 16 17.36 1.67 -0.36
C VAL A 16 17.80 0.57 0.60
N LYS A 17 18.90 -0.12 0.32
CA LYS A 17 19.47 -1.14 1.21
C LYS A 17 19.65 -0.62 2.64
N VAL A 18 20.20 0.59 2.81
CA VAL A 18 20.47 1.18 4.13
C VAL A 18 19.19 1.29 4.96
N PHE A 19 18.14 1.94 4.43
CA PHE A 19 16.92 2.12 5.21
C PHE A 19 16.09 0.85 5.33
N LEU A 20 16.18 -0.08 4.37
CA LEU A 20 15.52 -1.38 4.51
C LEU A 20 16.17 -2.21 5.62
N ASN A 21 17.49 -2.13 5.81
CA ASN A 21 18.19 -2.78 6.92
C ASN A 21 17.72 -2.26 8.28
N THR A 22 17.36 -0.97 8.39
CA THR A 22 16.76 -0.41 9.63
C THR A 22 15.39 -1.02 9.96
N HIS A 23 14.72 -1.64 8.98
CA HIS A 23 13.40 -2.26 9.14
C HIS A 23 13.42 -3.76 8.81
N ALA A 24 14.60 -4.39 8.75
CA ALA A 24 14.73 -5.77 8.28
C ALA A 24 13.94 -6.74 9.17
N ASP A 25 14.02 -6.57 10.49
CA ASP A 25 13.33 -7.46 11.44
C ASP A 25 11.81 -7.41 11.26
N ALA A 26 11.25 -6.23 11.01
CA ALA A 26 9.82 -6.07 10.73
C ALA A 26 9.42 -6.67 9.37
N ILE A 27 10.30 -6.62 8.36
CA ILE A 27 10.03 -7.19 7.03
C ILE A 27 10.10 -8.71 7.03
N PHE A 28 11.05 -9.28 7.78
CA PHE A 28 11.32 -10.73 7.78
C PHE A 28 10.73 -11.47 8.98
N GLY A 29 10.25 -10.76 10.01
CA GLY A 29 9.77 -11.33 11.27
C GLY A 29 10.89 -11.91 12.15
N GLN A 30 12.15 -11.69 11.78
CA GLN A 30 13.35 -12.21 12.44
C GLN A 30 14.56 -11.38 12.04
N LYS A 31 15.67 -11.53 12.77
CA LYS A 31 16.94 -10.86 12.46
C LYS A 31 17.38 -11.20 11.03
N ALA A 32 17.54 -10.18 10.20
CA ALA A 32 17.93 -10.35 8.81
C ALA A 32 18.89 -9.25 8.36
N GLU A 33 19.86 -9.63 7.54
CA GLU A 33 20.76 -8.69 6.85
C GLU A 33 20.43 -8.68 5.37
N ILE A 34 19.98 -7.54 4.85
CA ILE A 34 19.75 -7.36 3.43
C ILE A 34 21.10 -7.25 2.73
N GLN A 35 21.33 -8.11 1.74
CA GLN A 35 22.57 -8.19 0.99
C GLN A 35 22.47 -7.40 -0.32
N ARG A 36 21.36 -7.57 -1.06
CA ARG A 36 21.12 -6.97 -2.37
C ARG A 36 19.69 -6.48 -2.50
N VAL A 37 19.53 -5.37 -3.23
CA VAL A 37 18.24 -4.78 -3.60
C VAL A 37 18.21 -4.59 -5.11
N SER A 38 17.13 -5.01 -5.75
CA SER A 38 16.78 -4.64 -7.12
C SER A 38 15.48 -3.84 -7.10
N ILE A 39 15.32 -2.91 -8.05
CA ILE A 39 14.19 -1.99 -8.07
C ILE A 39 13.52 -2.07 -9.44
N SER A 40 12.21 -2.26 -9.46
CA SER A 40 11.38 -2.14 -10.67
C SER A 40 10.33 -1.05 -10.46
N VAL A 41 10.18 -0.14 -11.42
CA VAL A 41 9.08 0.83 -11.40
C VAL A 41 7.80 0.14 -11.90
N LEU A 42 6.75 0.13 -11.07
CA LEU A 42 5.46 -0.49 -11.43
C LEU A 42 4.47 0.55 -11.99
N GLN A 43 4.49 1.75 -11.42
CA GLN A 43 3.64 2.85 -11.84
C GLN A 43 4.35 4.15 -11.47
N ALA A 44 4.36 5.12 -12.38
CA ALA A 44 4.94 6.42 -12.15
C ALA A 44 4.08 7.50 -12.80
N TYR A 45 3.79 8.53 -12.03
CA TYR A 45 3.35 9.84 -12.51
C TYR A 45 4.39 10.86 -12.06
N ARG A 46 4.73 11.80 -12.96
CA ARG A 46 5.66 12.88 -12.69
C ARG A 46 5.31 14.07 -13.57
N ASP A 47 5.23 15.25 -12.97
CA ASP A 47 5.27 16.52 -13.67
C ASP A 47 6.37 17.42 -13.07
N ASN A 48 6.36 18.71 -13.41
CA ASN A 48 7.38 19.66 -12.96
C ASN A 48 7.31 19.97 -11.46
N LYS A 49 6.18 19.68 -10.79
CA LYS A 49 5.91 20.07 -9.40
C LYS A 49 5.70 18.87 -8.47
N SER A 50 5.38 17.70 -9.02
CA SER A 50 4.86 16.57 -8.28
C SER A 50 5.28 15.23 -8.87
N TYR A 51 5.27 14.21 -8.01
CA TYR A 51 5.42 12.83 -8.42
C TYR A 51 4.58 11.91 -7.55
N ASN A 52 4.20 10.78 -8.13
CA ASN A 52 3.68 9.63 -7.41
C ASN A 52 4.28 8.39 -8.06
N ILE A 53 4.98 7.57 -7.27
CA ILE A 53 5.65 6.39 -7.79
C ILE A 53 5.37 5.19 -6.90
N THR A 54 5.07 4.08 -7.57
CA THR A 54 5.02 2.75 -6.99
C THR A 54 6.18 1.93 -7.54
N LEU A 55 6.97 1.38 -6.63
CA LEU A 55 8.16 0.60 -6.87
C LEU A 55 7.96 -0.81 -6.33
N ARG A 56 8.64 -1.78 -6.94
CA ARG A 56 8.82 -3.12 -6.41
C ARG A 56 10.29 -3.29 -6.06
N TYR A 57 10.58 -3.54 -4.79
CA TYR A 57 11.94 -3.90 -4.38
C TYR A 57 12.05 -5.42 -4.33
N GLY A 58 12.97 -5.98 -5.12
CA GLY A 58 13.44 -7.36 -4.96
C GLY A 58 14.57 -7.36 -3.94
N ILE A 59 14.40 -8.07 -2.84
CA ILE A 59 15.35 -8.13 -1.73
C ILE A 59 15.96 -9.52 -1.68
N SER A 60 17.28 -9.59 -1.59
CA SER A 60 17.98 -10.78 -1.13
C SER A 60 18.57 -10.48 0.24
N ALA A 61 18.23 -11.29 1.23
CA ALA A 61 18.68 -11.16 2.61
C ALA A 61 19.28 -12.48 3.12
N LYS A 62 20.14 -12.39 4.12
CA LYS A 62 20.58 -13.52 4.94
C LYS A 62 19.83 -13.45 6.26
N THR A 63 18.99 -14.43 6.51
CA THR A 63 18.34 -14.66 7.81
C THR A 63 19.21 -15.59 8.65
N ILE A 64 18.81 -15.85 9.90
CA ILE A 64 19.52 -16.77 10.81
C ILE A 64 19.69 -18.15 10.14
N ASP A 65 18.64 -18.63 9.47
CA ASP A 65 18.60 -20.01 8.99
C ASP A 65 19.00 -20.16 7.52
N GLN A 66 18.85 -19.12 6.70
CA GLN A 66 19.05 -19.23 5.25
C GLN A 66 19.11 -17.90 4.50
N LYS A 67 19.52 -17.98 3.22
CA LYS A 67 19.36 -16.89 2.26
C LYS A 67 17.91 -16.84 1.78
N THR A 68 17.27 -15.69 1.94
CA THR A 68 15.87 -15.46 1.60
C THR A 68 15.76 -14.43 0.48
N HIS A 69 14.82 -14.68 -0.44
CA HIS A 69 14.46 -13.74 -1.49
C HIS A 69 13.01 -13.31 -1.31
N LEU A 70 12.77 -12.00 -1.25
CA LEU A 70 11.44 -11.44 -1.02
C LEU A 70 11.19 -10.27 -1.97
N LYS A 71 9.91 -10.02 -2.28
CA LYS A 71 9.47 -8.84 -3.01
C LYS A 71 8.62 -7.99 -2.08
N ILE A 72 8.94 -6.71 -1.95
CA ILE A 72 8.09 -5.73 -1.27
C ILE A 72 7.61 -4.68 -2.26
N LEU A 73 6.49 -4.07 -1.95
CA LEU A 73 5.96 -2.93 -2.65
C LEU A 73 6.26 -1.66 -1.86
N ALA A 74 6.77 -0.67 -2.58
CA ALA A 74 7.13 0.63 -2.06
C ALA A 74 6.33 1.71 -2.78
N ALA A 75 5.79 2.68 -2.05
CA ALA A 75 5.07 3.81 -2.64
C ALA A 75 5.53 5.12 -2.00
N THR A 76 5.84 6.12 -2.84
CA THR A 76 6.15 7.48 -2.39
C THR A 76 5.55 8.51 -3.32
N SER A 77 5.26 9.69 -2.77
CA SER A 77 4.69 10.82 -3.49
C SER A 77 5.29 12.12 -2.96
N SER A 78 5.24 13.16 -3.78
CA SER A 78 5.56 14.53 -3.37
C SER A 78 4.50 15.14 -2.43
N TRP A 79 3.37 14.47 -2.21
CA TRP A 79 2.29 14.91 -1.32
C TRP A 79 2.46 14.28 0.06
N PRO A 80 2.91 15.04 1.08
CA PRO A 80 3.39 14.49 2.35
C PRO A 80 2.36 13.66 3.11
N VAL A 81 1.07 14.00 2.96
CA VAL A 81 0.03 13.46 3.81
C VAL A 81 -0.59 12.15 3.27
N SER A 82 -0.49 11.91 1.95
CA SER A 82 -1.20 10.77 1.33
C SER A 82 -0.71 9.42 1.81
N ASN A 83 0.61 9.25 1.99
CA ASN A 83 1.17 7.93 2.27
C ASN A 83 1.17 7.63 3.78
N LYS A 84 1.31 8.65 4.64
CA LYS A 84 1.11 8.48 6.09
C LYS A 84 -0.29 7.94 6.39
N TYR A 85 -1.33 8.53 5.79
CA TYR A 85 -2.69 8.03 5.94
C TYR A 85 -2.89 6.66 5.31
N GLY A 86 -2.34 6.44 4.11
CA GLY A 86 -2.38 5.13 3.46
C GLY A 86 -1.78 4.02 4.32
N TYR A 87 -0.69 4.30 5.03
CA TYR A 87 -0.06 3.37 5.98
C TYR A 87 -0.96 3.09 7.20
N GLN A 88 -1.51 4.14 7.84
CA GLN A 88 -2.39 4.00 9.00
C GLN A 88 -3.68 3.24 8.67
N VAL A 89 -4.35 3.60 7.57
CA VAL A 89 -5.52 2.90 7.05
C VAL A 89 -5.17 1.46 6.72
N GLY A 90 -4.07 1.25 6.00
CA GLY A 90 -3.60 -0.07 5.59
C GLY A 90 -3.41 -1.02 6.76
N ASN A 91 -2.72 -0.57 7.81
CA ASN A 91 -2.51 -1.34 9.04
C ASN A 91 -3.82 -1.61 9.79
N PHE A 92 -4.72 -0.63 9.85
CA PHE A 92 -6.04 -0.83 10.45
C PHE A 92 -6.82 -1.94 9.74
N ILE A 93 -6.84 -1.91 8.41
CA ILE A 93 -7.51 -2.92 7.59
C ILE A 93 -6.86 -4.29 7.78
N PHE A 94 -5.53 -4.36 7.71
CA PHE A 94 -4.79 -5.61 7.91
C PHE A 94 -5.11 -6.26 9.26
N ASN A 95 -5.03 -5.51 10.36
CA ASN A 95 -5.26 -6.04 11.70
C ASN A 95 -6.71 -6.51 11.92
N ASN A 96 -7.69 -5.86 11.29
CA ASN A 96 -9.11 -6.21 11.45
C ASN A 96 -9.58 -7.31 10.49
N LEU A 97 -9.06 -7.36 9.26
CA LEU A 97 -9.45 -8.37 8.26
C LEU A 97 -8.65 -9.67 8.37
N ARG A 98 -7.36 -9.63 8.75
CA ARG A 98 -6.53 -10.84 8.90
C ARG A 98 -7.18 -11.89 9.80
N ARG A 99 -7.89 -11.46 10.85
CA ARG A 99 -8.55 -12.35 11.82
C ARG A 99 -9.91 -12.88 11.35
N LYS A 100 -10.51 -12.30 10.30
CA LYS A 100 -11.92 -12.50 9.95
C LYS A 100 -12.15 -13.17 8.59
N THR A 101 -11.19 -13.10 7.68
CA THR A 101 -11.35 -13.64 6.33
C THR A 101 -10.09 -14.36 5.84
N ALA A 102 -10.06 -15.69 5.93
CA ALA A 102 -8.97 -16.50 5.37
C ALA A 102 -8.89 -16.43 3.83
N LYS A 103 -10.03 -16.12 3.16
CA LYS A 103 -10.12 -16.06 1.70
C LYS A 103 -9.45 -14.83 1.07
N VAL A 104 -9.23 -13.75 1.84
CA VAL A 104 -8.72 -12.49 1.27
C VAL A 104 -7.40 -12.11 1.92
N LYS A 105 -6.34 -12.18 1.10
CA LYS A 105 -5.01 -11.74 1.50
C LYS A 105 -4.95 -10.22 1.52
N THR A 106 -4.80 -9.65 2.71
CA THR A 106 -4.57 -8.21 2.91
C THR A 106 -3.06 -7.99 3.04
N PRO A 107 -2.46 -6.99 2.37
CA PRO A 107 -1.02 -6.77 2.48
C PRO A 107 -0.67 -6.23 3.87
N GLU A 108 0.38 -6.78 4.47
CA GLU A 108 0.97 -6.22 5.69
C GLU A 108 1.78 -4.96 5.36
N TYR A 109 1.73 -3.94 6.21
CA TYR A 109 2.51 -2.71 6.04
C TYR A 109 3.67 -2.70 7.03
N TYR A 110 4.87 -2.93 6.51
CA TYR A 110 6.09 -3.06 7.29
C TYR A 110 6.56 -1.73 7.90
N ALA A 111 6.53 -0.64 7.12
CA ALA A 111 7.08 0.63 7.59
C ALA A 111 6.54 1.86 6.86
N TYR A 112 6.58 3.00 7.55
CA TYR A 112 6.47 4.33 6.97
C TYR A 112 7.72 5.16 7.31
N ILE A 113 8.47 5.57 6.29
CA ILE A 113 9.70 6.35 6.42
C ILE A 113 9.38 7.81 6.08
N ALA A 114 9.07 8.59 7.11
CA ALA A 114 8.56 9.96 6.98
C ALA A 114 9.47 10.88 6.15
N LYS A 115 10.80 10.79 6.33
CA LYS A 115 11.81 11.57 5.60
C LYS A 115 11.64 11.50 4.08
N TYR A 116 11.23 10.34 3.56
CA TYR A 116 11.06 10.10 2.11
C TYR A 116 9.59 9.97 1.71
N ASN A 117 8.66 10.22 2.63
CA ASN A 117 7.25 9.93 2.48
C ASN A 117 6.98 8.55 1.86
N LEU A 118 7.75 7.54 2.32
CA LEU A 118 7.83 6.23 1.71
C LEU A 118 7.10 5.20 2.57
N VAL A 119 6.15 4.50 1.95
CA VAL A 119 5.46 3.36 2.58
C VAL A 119 5.98 2.07 2.00
N ILE A 120 6.23 1.10 2.89
CA ILE A 120 6.72 -0.24 2.56
C ILE A 120 5.67 -1.24 3.02
N ARG A 121 5.29 -2.15 2.12
CA ARG A 121 4.28 -3.17 2.38
C ARG A 121 4.51 -4.43 1.55
N ASP A 122 3.75 -5.47 1.85
CA ASP A 122 3.72 -6.70 1.09
C ASP A 122 3.53 -6.47 -0.41
N TYR A 123 4.29 -7.24 -1.20
CA TYR A 123 3.97 -7.44 -2.60
C TYR A 123 3.02 -8.64 -2.73
N LEU A 124 1.75 -8.37 -3.04
CA LEU A 124 0.79 -9.41 -3.37
C LEU A 124 0.89 -9.76 -4.87
N PRO A 125 1.34 -10.97 -5.24
CA PRO A 125 1.33 -11.39 -6.63
C PRO A 125 -0.11 -11.52 -7.12
N GLY A 126 -0.40 -10.97 -8.29
CA GLY A 126 -1.73 -11.05 -8.89
C GLY A 126 -1.92 -10.03 -10.01
N THR A 127 -3.05 -10.16 -10.69
CA THR A 127 -3.47 -9.22 -11.74
C THR A 127 -4.52 -8.26 -11.16
N ARG A 128 -4.38 -6.96 -11.43
CA ARG A 128 -5.39 -5.96 -11.03
C ARG A 128 -6.71 -6.24 -11.73
N LEU A 129 -7.83 -6.13 -11.01
CA LEU A 129 -9.17 -6.33 -11.56
C LEU A 129 -9.40 -5.50 -12.83
N LEU A 130 -9.03 -4.21 -12.84
CA LEU A 130 -9.11 -3.36 -14.03
C LEU A 130 -8.43 -3.96 -15.27
N LYS A 131 -7.24 -4.57 -15.10
CA LYS A 131 -6.52 -5.19 -16.21
C LYS A 131 -7.21 -6.47 -16.70
N ILE A 132 -7.89 -7.20 -15.80
CA ILE A 132 -8.74 -8.33 -16.17
C ILE A 132 -9.90 -7.79 -17.02
N VAL A 133 -10.65 -6.82 -16.51
CA VAL A 133 -11.81 -6.21 -17.18
C VAL A 133 -11.47 -5.66 -18.56
N MET A 134 -10.35 -4.95 -18.69
CA MET A 134 -9.89 -4.41 -19.98
C MET A 134 -9.57 -5.51 -20.99
N ARG A 135 -9.11 -6.68 -20.55
CA ARG A 135 -8.75 -7.81 -21.43
C ARG A 135 -9.96 -8.66 -21.81
N SER A 136 -10.80 -9.02 -20.85
CA SER A 136 -11.96 -9.88 -21.06
C SER A 136 -13.20 -9.12 -21.55
N ARG A 137 -13.13 -7.77 -21.60
CA ARG A 137 -14.26 -6.86 -21.89
C ARG A 137 -15.51 -7.10 -21.01
N SER A 138 -15.36 -7.86 -19.93
CA SER A 138 -16.43 -8.28 -19.02
C SER A 138 -15.83 -8.70 -17.68
N VAL A 139 -16.59 -8.53 -16.60
CA VAL A 139 -16.22 -9.04 -15.27
C VAL A 139 -16.98 -10.35 -15.06
N ASN A 140 -16.27 -11.47 -14.93
CA ASN A 140 -16.93 -12.75 -14.64
C ASN A 140 -17.61 -12.70 -13.26
N ALA A 141 -18.78 -13.33 -13.15
CA ALA A 141 -19.59 -13.38 -11.92
C ALA A 141 -18.80 -13.78 -10.65
N PRO A 142 -17.85 -14.74 -10.67
CA PRO A 142 -17.04 -15.06 -9.50
C PRO A 142 -16.23 -13.89 -8.94
N HIS A 143 -15.67 -13.02 -9.81
CA HIS A 143 -14.93 -11.85 -9.37
C HIS A 143 -15.84 -10.82 -8.67
N ILE A 144 -17.08 -10.66 -9.17
CA ILE A 144 -18.08 -9.79 -8.55
C ILE A 144 -18.48 -10.35 -7.19
N SER A 145 -18.80 -11.64 -7.09
CA SER A 145 -19.16 -12.27 -5.83
C SER A 145 -18.06 -12.15 -4.78
N SER A 146 -16.79 -12.40 -5.14
CA SER A 146 -15.65 -12.20 -4.23
C SER A 146 -15.47 -10.73 -3.81
N LEU A 147 -15.67 -9.77 -4.74
CA LEU A 147 -15.62 -8.35 -4.41
C LEU A 147 -16.73 -7.94 -3.43
N MET A 148 -17.96 -8.43 -3.64
CA MET A 148 -19.09 -8.14 -2.77
C MET A 148 -18.92 -8.76 -1.38
N GLU A 149 -18.45 -10.01 -1.29
CA GLU A 149 -18.12 -10.66 0.00
C GLU A 149 -17.05 -9.86 0.74
N TRP A 150 -16.04 -9.34 0.03
CA TRP A 150 -15.02 -8.50 0.63
C TRP A 150 -15.57 -7.16 1.13
N LEU A 151 -16.38 -6.46 0.32
CA LEU A 151 -17.00 -5.19 0.68
C LEU A 151 -17.93 -5.34 1.90
N ALA A 152 -18.74 -6.40 1.95
CA ALA A 152 -19.62 -6.69 3.07
C ALA A 152 -18.84 -6.93 4.37
N ASN A 153 -17.70 -7.64 4.30
CA ASN A 153 -16.83 -7.83 5.46
C ASN A 153 -16.10 -6.55 5.87
N PHE A 154 -15.69 -5.73 4.90
CA PHE A 154 -15.08 -4.43 5.17
C PHE A 154 -16.03 -3.48 5.89
N GLN A 155 -17.31 -3.43 5.46
CA GLN A 155 -18.35 -2.60 6.08
C GLN A 155 -18.63 -2.96 7.55
N LYS A 156 -18.36 -4.21 7.96
CA LYS A 156 -18.51 -4.63 9.37
C LYS A 156 -17.38 -4.11 10.27
N ILE A 157 -16.30 -3.55 9.71
CA ILE A 157 -15.20 -3.01 10.49
C ILE A 157 -15.57 -1.61 10.98
N LYS A 158 -15.78 -1.46 12.29
CA LYS A 158 -16.01 -0.16 12.92
C LYS A 158 -14.66 0.59 13.08
N PRO A 159 -14.51 1.81 12.53
CA PRO A 159 -13.29 2.60 12.71
C PRO A 159 -13.12 3.00 14.19
N THR A 160 -11.92 2.85 14.72
CA THR A 160 -11.56 3.28 16.08
C THR A 160 -11.48 4.81 16.17
N ALA A 161 -11.59 5.36 17.38
CA ALA A 161 -11.46 6.80 17.61
C ALA A 161 -10.13 7.36 17.07
N ASP A 162 -9.03 6.62 17.24
CA ASP A 162 -7.71 7.03 16.74
C ASP A 162 -7.65 7.10 15.22
N ILE A 163 -8.27 6.14 14.53
CA ILE A 163 -8.37 6.16 13.07
C ILE A 163 -9.28 7.30 12.59
N LYS A 164 -10.38 7.57 13.30
CA LYS A 164 -11.27 8.72 13.01
C LYS A 164 -10.62 10.09 13.25
N ARG A 165 -9.69 10.20 14.21
CA ARG A 165 -8.93 11.44 14.48
C ARG A 165 -7.84 11.66 13.44
N ASN A 166 -7.17 10.59 13.03
CA ASN A 166 -6.06 10.67 12.08
C ASN A 166 -6.54 10.84 10.64
N ILE A 167 -7.53 10.05 10.21
CA ILE A 167 -8.20 10.27 8.93
C ILE A 167 -9.22 11.36 9.19
N ASN A 168 -9.07 12.54 8.61
CA ASN A 168 -10.10 13.58 8.72
C ASN A 168 -11.37 13.12 7.98
N ILE A 169 -12.17 12.24 8.59
CA ILE A 169 -13.37 11.64 8.00
C ILE A 169 -14.44 12.72 7.75
N ASN A 170 -14.32 13.88 8.37
CA ASN A 170 -15.16 15.05 8.08
C ASN A 170 -15.07 15.45 6.59
N CYS A 171 -13.91 15.26 5.95
CA CYS A 171 -13.77 15.47 4.50
C CYS A 171 -14.35 14.31 3.66
N LEU A 172 -14.47 13.11 4.23
CA LEU A 172 -15.08 11.96 3.56
C LEU A 172 -16.61 12.08 3.55
N GLY A 173 -17.22 12.60 4.62
CA GLY A 173 -18.65 12.93 4.67
C GLY A 173 -19.05 14.02 3.67
N SER A 174 -18.23 15.07 3.51
CA SER A 174 -18.46 16.10 2.49
C SER A 174 -18.26 15.59 1.06
N ASN A 175 -17.33 14.63 0.85
CA ASN A 175 -17.12 14.00 -0.47
C ASN A 175 -18.14 12.89 -0.77
N LEU A 176 -18.73 12.24 0.24
CA LEU A 176 -19.83 11.29 0.10
C LEU A 176 -21.16 11.98 -0.17
N LYS A 177 -21.39 13.21 0.34
CA LYS A 177 -22.56 14.03 0.02
C LYS A 177 -22.74 14.28 -1.49
N ILE A 178 -21.66 14.25 -2.27
CA ILE A 178 -21.72 14.39 -3.73
C ILE A 178 -22.39 13.16 -4.40
N MET A 179 -22.43 12.01 -3.71
CA MET A 179 -23.09 10.79 -4.19
C MET A 179 -24.50 10.57 -3.62
N GLU A 180 -24.92 11.33 -2.61
CA GLU A 180 -26.34 11.43 -2.26
C GLU A 180 -27.02 12.21 -3.39
N ARG A 181 -27.55 11.48 -4.39
CA ARG A 181 -28.54 12.09 -5.30
C ARG A 181 -29.60 12.74 -4.43
N PRO A 182 -30.00 14.00 -4.68
CA PRO A 182 -31.22 14.51 -4.10
C PRO A 182 -32.30 13.48 -4.43
N ARG A 183 -33.01 12.98 -3.42
CA ARG A 183 -34.25 12.24 -3.66
C ARG A 183 -35.11 13.19 -4.49
N LEU A 184 -35.26 12.91 -5.77
CA LEU A 184 -36.34 13.47 -6.55
C LEU A 184 -37.60 12.92 -5.90
N ASN A 185 -38.29 13.78 -5.16
CA ASN A 185 -39.65 13.51 -4.74
C ASN A 185 -40.47 13.45 -6.03
N CYS A 186 -40.92 12.24 -6.39
CA CYS A 186 -42.04 12.04 -7.29
C CYS A 186 -43.31 12.01 -6.44
#